data_AF-A0A3Q9S3T1-F1
#
_entry.id   AF-A0A3Q9S3T1-F1
#
_cell.length_a   1.000
_cell.length_b   1.000
_cell.length_c   1.000
_cell.angle_alpha   90.00
_cell.angle_beta   90.00
_cell.angle_gamma   90.00
#
_symmetry.space_group_name_H-M   'P 1'
#
loop_
_entity.id
_entity.type
_entity.pdbx_description
1 polymer ?
#
loop_
_entity_poly.entity_id
_entity_poly.type
_entity_poly.pdbx_seq_one_letter_code
_entity_poly.pdbx_strand_id
1 'polypeptide(L)'
;MKNCIDILSLNNKISKSKVFGTVSKSNGESFANIFNKAIKCNTTCSSNVCSVEELNESLNGDLDKRVDDAVERLAGFFGIGKHLMAAVLKYLHIDPKELLDPARKQDIVDTLSKQLGLNKHKSEALYNLISDLGISACHQAG
;
A
#
# COMPACT_ATOMS: atom_id res chain seq x y z
N MET A 1 12.38 24.46 1.16
CA MET A 1 11.01 23.91 1.25
C MET A 1 10.66 23.30 -0.08
N LYS A 2 10.50 21.96 -0.15
CA LYS A 2 10.13 21.26 -1.38
C LYS A 2 8.66 21.56 -1.69
N ASN A 3 8.43 22.05 -2.90
CA ASN A 3 7.19 22.65 -3.34
C ASN A 3 6.14 21.54 -3.53
N CYS A 4 4.94 21.67 -2.97
CA CYS A 4 3.88 20.64 -3.01
C CYS A 4 3.47 20.22 -4.44
N ILE A 5 3.90 20.98 -5.44
CA ILE A 5 3.75 20.72 -6.88
C ILE A 5 4.56 19.49 -7.33
N ASP A 6 5.74 19.25 -6.74
CA ASP A 6 6.58 18.10 -7.12
C ASP A 6 5.96 16.77 -6.70
N ILE A 7 5.17 16.78 -5.61
CA ILE A 7 4.51 15.59 -5.07
C ILE A 7 3.35 15.15 -5.97
N LEU A 8 2.62 16.11 -6.55
CA LEU A 8 1.53 15.82 -7.48
C LEU A 8 2.05 15.40 -8.87
N SER A 9 3.28 15.78 -9.21
CA SER A 9 3.87 15.46 -10.52
C SER A 9 4.41 14.02 -10.62
N LEU A 10 4.57 13.29 -9.51
CA LEU A 10 5.15 11.94 -9.54
C LEU A 10 4.14 10.84 -9.85
N ASN A 11 2.86 11.04 -9.50
CA ASN A 11 1.83 9.99 -9.55
C ASN A 11 0.84 10.10 -10.71
N ASN A 12 0.95 11.12 -11.57
CA ASN A 12 0.05 11.23 -12.70
C ASN A 12 0.79 11.62 -13.98
N LYS A 13 1.03 10.63 -14.84
CA LYS A 13 1.51 10.83 -16.22
C LYS A 13 0.43 11.46 -17.12
N ILE A 14 -0.61 12.06 -16.54
CA ILE A 14 -1.65 12.79 -17.24
C ILE A 14 -1.23 14.27 -17.33
N SER A 15 -0.65 14.60 -18.48
CA SER A 15 -0.66 15.95 -19.06
C SER A 15 0.05 17.07 -18.29
N LYS A 16 1.39 17.03 -18.26
CA LYS A 16 2.26 18.20 -17.99
C LYS A 16 1.87 19.47 -18.78
N SER A 17 1.25 19.34 -19.95
CA SER A 17 0.90 20.46 -20.84
C SER A 17 -0.39 21.21 -20.45
N LYS A 18 -1.38 20.56 -19.79
CA LYS A 18 -2.71 21.17 -19.57
C LYS A 18 -2.85 21.90 -18.23
N VAL A 19 -2.14 21.47 -17.19
CA VAL A 19 -2.16 22.13 -15.86
C VAL A 19 -1.44 23.49 -15.90
N PHE A 20 -0.38 23.61 -16.71
CA PHE A 20 0.34 24.87 -16.89
C PHE A 20 -0.53 25.95 -17.57
N GLY A 21 -1.45 25.58 -18.45
CA GLY A 21 -2.31 26.52 -19.17
C GLY A 21 -3.42 27.15 -18.31
N THR A 22 -3.80 26.52 -17.19
CA THR A 22 -4.88 27.00 -16.32
C THR A 22 -4.38 27.87 -15.17
N VAL A 23 -3.17 27.61 -14.66
CA VAL A 23 -2.54 28.40 -13.60
C VAL A 23 -2.11 29.79 -14.10
N SER A 24 -1.68 29.92 -15.35
CA SER A 24 -1.30 31.22 -15.93
C SER A 24 -2.47 32.18 -16.19
N LYS A 25 -3.72 31.75 -15.96
CA LYS A 25 -4.94 32.57 -16.17
C LYS A 25 -5.79 32.75 -14.93
N SER A 26 -5.43 32.16 -13.78
CA SER A 26 -6.21 32.30 -12.56
C SER A 26 -5.79 33.56 -11.80
N ASN A 27 -6.60 34.61 -11.90
CA ASN A 27 -6.48 35.87 -11.16
C ASN A 27 -6.70 35.68 -9.64
N GLY A 28 -5.81 34.96 -8.95
CA GLY A 28 -5.88 34.79 -7.50
C GLY A 28 -7.07 33.98 -6.99
N GLU A 29 -7.61 33.07 -7.80
CA GLU A 29 -8.68 32.15 -7.35
C GLU A 29 -8.12 31.12 -6.34
N SER A 30 -8.86 30.90 -5.24
CA SER A 30 -8.52 29.90 -4.24
C SER A 30 -8.45 28.49 -4.84
N PHE A 31 -7.51 27.67 -4.38
CA PHE A 31 -7.35 26.26 -4.77
C PHE A 31 -8.67 25.47 -4.72
N ALA A 32 -9.53 25.76 -3.73
CA ALA A 32 -10.84 25.14 -3.62
C ALA A 32 -11.73 25.45 -4.84
N ASN A 33 -11.68 26.67 -5.38
CA ASN A 33 -12.44 27.05 -6.57
C ASN A 33 -11.87 26.41 -7.84
N ILE A 34 -10.55 26.33 -7.98
CA ILE A 34 -9.92 25.66 -9.14
C ILE A 34 -10.28 24.17 -9.14
N PHE A 35 -10.19 23.52 -7.97
CA PHE A 35 -10.54 22.12 -7.81
C PHE A 35 -12.02 21.86 -8.13
N ASN A 36 -12.92 22.65 -7.55
CA ASN A 36 -14.36 22.52 -7.80
C ASN A 36 -14.73 22.78 -9.26
N LYS A 37 -14.03 23.70 -9.94
CA LYS A 37 -14.25 24.01 -11.35
C LYS A 37 -13.72 22.90 -12.27
N ALA A 38 -12.58 22.30 -11.94
CA ALA A 38 -12.05 21.15 -12.66
C ALA A 38 -13.00 19.93 -12.58
N ILE A 39 -13.63 19.72 -11.43
CA ILE A 39 -14.62 18.64 -11.24
C ILE A 39 -15.93 18.94 -11.97
N LYS A 40 -16.42 20.20 -11.93
CA LYS A 40 -17.66 20.60 -12.64
C LYS A 40 -17.54 20.58 -14.17
N CYS A 41 -16.34 20.74 -14.74
CA CYS A 41 -16.15 20.64 -16.19
C CYS A 41 -16.15 19.20 -16.71
N ASN A 42 -16.04 18.19 -15.84
CA ASN A 42 -16.03 16.78 -16.21
C ASN A 42 -17.42 16.12 -16.15
N THR A 43 -18.47 16.86 -15.82
CA THR A 43 -19.83 16.31 -15.62
C THR A 43 -20.68 16.25 -16.89
N THR A 44 -20.11 16.59 -18.05
CA THR A 44 -20.74 16.31 -19.34
C THR A 44 -20.00 15.15 -20.00
N CYS A 45 -20.62 13.98 -19.88
CA CYS A 45 -20.35 12.69 -20.55
C CYS A 45 -19.55 11.62 -19.78
N SER A 46 -20.25 10.49 -19.59
CA SER A 46 -19.82 9.14 -19.19
C SER A 46 -19.85 8.83 -17.69
N SER A 47 -20.88 8.08 -17.34
CA SER A 47 -21.23 7.50 -16.06
C SER A 47 -20.21 6.44 -15.59
N ASN A 48 -19.29 6.84 -14.71
CA ASN A 48 -18.57 5.90 -13.85
C ASN A 48 -17.99 6.69 -12.65
N VAL A 49 -18.87 7.32 -11.89
CA VAL A 49 -18.56 7.72 -10.52
C VAL A 49 -18.73 6.47 -9.66
N CYS A 50 -17.68 5.65 -9.60
CA CYS A 50 -17.58 4.59 -8.60
C CYS A 50 -17.71 5.28 -7.23
N SER A 51 -18.67 4.84 -6.43
CA SER A 51 -18.92 5.46 -5.13
C SER A 51 -17.68 5.31 -4.24
N VAL A 52 -17.47 6.25 -3.31
CA VAL A 52 -16.32 6.18 -2.38
C VAL A 52 -16.39 4.89 -1.56
N GLU A 53 -17.61 4.41 -1.32
CA GLU A 53 -17.93 3.14 -0.67
C GLU A 53 -17.46 1.92 -1.50
N GLU A 54 -17.74 1.88 -2.81
CA GLU A 54 -17.27 0.81 -3.71
C GLU A 54 -15.75 0.77 -3.83
N LEU A 55 -15.09 1.93 -3.88
CA LEU A 55 -13.63 2.01 -3.88
C LEU A 55 -13.03 1.50 -2.56
N ASN A 56 -13.64 1.84 -1.42
CA ASN A 56 -13.18 1.39 -0.11
C ASN A 56 -13.35 -0.12 0.08
N GLU A 57 -14.47 -0.69 -0.39
CA GLU A 57 -14.73 -2.13 -0.30
C GLU A 57 -13.79 -2.94 -1.20
N SER A 58 -13.51 -2.45 -2.42
CA SER A 58 -12.50 -3.04 -3.30
C SER A 58 -11.10 -2.97 -2.69
N LEU A 59 -10.72 -1.84 -2.08
CA LEU A 59 -9.40 -1.66 -1.48
C LEU A 59 -9.18 -2.58 -0.28
N ASN A 60 -10.21 -2.75 0.56
CA ASN A 60 -10.16 -3.63 1.72
C ASN A 60 -10.09 -5.11 1.31
N GLY A 61 -10.85 -5.51 0.30
CA GLY A 61 -10.80 -6.87 -0.24
C GLY A 61 -9.41 -7.25 -0.80
N ASP A 62 -8.71 -6.30 -1.42
CA ASP A 62 -7.35 -6.53 -1.91
C ASP A 62 -6.31 -6.54 -0.78
N LEU A 63 -6.50 -5.73 0.26
CA LEU A 63 -5.64 -5.76 1.43
C LEU A 63 -5.75 -7.10 2.17
N ASP A 64 -6.97 -7.58 2.42
CA ASP A 64 -7.20 -8.83 3.15
C ASP A 64 -6.65 -10.04 2.38
N LYS A 65 -6.76 -10.06 1.04
CA LYS A 65 -6.12 -11.09 0.20
C LYS A 65 -4.59 -11.05 0.33
N ARG A 66 -3.98 -9.86 0.26
CA ARG A 66 -2.53 -9.71 0.41
C ARG A 66 -2.03 -10.15 1.78
N VAL A 67 -2.84 -9.94 2.81
CA VAL A 67 -2.55 -10.42 4.17
C VAL A 67 -2.63 -11.95 4.23
N ASP A 68 -3.65 -12.57 3.64
CA ASP A 68 -3.74 -14.04 3.59
C ASP A 68 -2.55 -14.64 2.81
N ASP A 69 -2.18 -14.07 1.66
CA ASP A 69 -1.01 -14.47 0.87
C ASP A 69 0.30 -14.33 1.66
N ALA A 70 0.43 -13.24 2.44
CA ALA A 70 1.59 -13.01 3.30
C ALA A 70 1.69 -14.08 4.40
N VAL A 71 0.57 -14.41 5.04
CA VAL A 71 0.50 -15.47 6.07
C VAL A 71 0.79 -16.84 5.45
N GLU A 72 0.29 -17.12 4.24
CA GLU A 72 0.53 -18.38 3.54
C GLU A 72 2.01 -18.54 3.15
N ARG A 73 2.65 -17.50 2.60
CA ARG A 73 4.08 -17.51 2.30
C ARG A 73 4.93 -17.68 3.56
N LEU A 74 4.56 -16.99 4.64
CA LEU A 74 5.22 -17.15 5.94
C LEU A 74 5.06 -18.58 6.45
N ALA A 75 3.85 -19.14 6.39
CA ALA A 75 3.58 -20.52 6.75
C ALA A 75 4.43 -21.51 5.94
N GLY A 76 4.56 -21.29 4.62
CA GLY A 76 5.42 -22.05 3.73
C GLY A 76 6.90 -22.01 4.12
N PHE A 77 7.42 -20.86 4.55
CA PHE A 77 8.80 -20.73 5.03
C PHE A 77 9.08 -21.61 6.26
N PHE A 78 8.11 -21.75 7.16
CA PHE A 78 8.22 -22.60 8.34
C PHE A 78 7.79 -24.05 8.09
N GLY A 79 7.29 -24.37 6.89
CA GLY A 79 6.77 -25.70 6.56
C GLY A 79 5.52 -26.08 7.34
N ILE A 80 4.71 -25.11 7.76
CA ILE A 80 3.47 -25.31 8.51
C ILE A 80 2.25 -24.84 7.71
N GLY A 81 1.05 -25.21 8.16
CA GLY A 81 -0.19 -24.75 7.54
C GLY A 81 -0.53 -23.30 7.88
N LYS A 82 -1.22 -22.59 6.97
CA LYS A 82 -1.59 -21.17 7.15
C LYS A 82 -2.39 -20.88 8.42
N HIS A 83 -3.31 -21.77 8.80
CA HIS A 83 -4.11 -21.62 10.01
C HIS A 83 -3.26 -21.71 11.29
N LEU A 84 -2.24 -22.56 11.28
CA LEU A 84 -1.31 -22.65 12.40
C LEU A 84 -0.43 -21.40 12.46
N MET A 85 0.06 -20.92 11.31
CA MET A 85 0.83 -19.67 11.28
C MET A 85 0.00 -18.48 11.77
N ALA A 86 -1.25 -18.35 11.36
CA ALA A 86 -2.16 -17.32 11.86
C ALA A 86 -2.34 -17.41 13.39
N ALA A 87 -2.46 -18.62 13.94
CA ALA A 87 -2.52 -18.83 15.38
C ALA A 87 -1.22 -18.45 16.09
N VAL A 88 -0.06 -18.74 15.48
CA VAL A 88 1.26 -18.33 15.99
C VAL A 88 1.38 -16.81 16.02
N LEU A 89 1.02 -16.11 14.93
CA LEU A 89 1.03 -14.65 14.90
C LEU A 89 0.14 -14.06 15.99
N LYS A 90 -1.08 -14.61 16.16
CA LYS A 90 -2.00 -14.21 17.23
C LYS A 90 -1.42 -14.45 18.62
N TYR A 91 -0.79 -15.60 18.86
CA TYR A 91 -0.13 -15.92 20.13
C TYR A 91 1.04 -14.96 20.43
N LEU A 92 1.73 -14.52 19.38
CA LEU A 92 2.84 -13.56 19.45
C LEU A 92 2.39 -12.10 19.46
N HIS A 93 1.08 -11.84 19.47
CA HIS A 93 0.49 -10.50 19.41
C HIS A 93 0.92 -9.69 18.18
N ILE A 94 1.16 -10.38 17.05
CA ILE A 94 1.45 -9.77 15.76
C ILE A 94 0.15 -9.74 14.95
N ASP A 95 -0.29 -8.55 14.55
CA ASP A 95 -1.39 -8.43 13.59
C ASP A 95 -0.88 -8.86 12.20
N PRO A 96 -1.53 -9.81 11.51
CA PRO A 96 -1.17 -10.19 10.15
C PRO A 96 -0.99 -9.02 9.17
N LYS A 97 -1.71 -7.90 9.37
CA LYS A 97 -1.56 -6.69 8.56
C LYS A 97 -0.18 -6.05 8.67
N GLU A 98 0.49 -6.21 9.82
CA GLU A 98 1.83 -5.69 10.06
C GLU A 98 2.90 -6.40 9.23
N LEU A 99 2.63 -7.59 8.69
CA LEU A 99 3.54 -8.27 7.74
C LEU A 99 3.75 -7.45 6.47
N LEU A 100 2.80 -6.58 6.13
CA LEU A 100 2.89 -5.69 4.97
C LEU A 100 3.51 -4.33 5.33
N ASP A 101 3.76 -4.04 6.62
CA ASP A 101 4.33 -2.78 7.08
C ASP A 101 5.87 -2.82 7.08
N PRO A 102 6.55 -2.00 6.25
CA PRO A 102 8.00 -1.91 6.24
C PRO A 102 8.64 -1.53 7.58
N ALA A 103 7.95 -0.76 8.42
CA ALA A 103 8.48 -0.33 9.71
C ALA A 103 8.50 -1.45 10.75
N ARG A 104 7.60 -2.43 10.63
CA ARG A 104 7.45 -3.54 11.59
C ARG A 104 8.30 -4.76 11.26
N LYS A 105 8.94 -4.79 10.09
CA LYS A 105 9.68 -5.96 9.58
C LYS A 105 10.70 -6.51 10.56
N GLN A 106 11.58 -5.63 11.07
CA GLN A 106 12.65 -6.04 11.97
C GLN A 106 12.09 -6.60 13.28
N ASP A 107 11.10 -5.93 13.88
CA ASP A 107 10.46 -6.37 15.12
C ASP A 107 9.78 -7.74 14.97
N ILE A 108 9.12 -7.98 13.84
CA ILE A 108 8.47 -9.26 13.53
C ILE A 108 9.52 -10.37 13.36
N VAL A 109 10.58 -10.11 12.60
CA VAL A 109 11.69 -11.07 12.41
C VAL A 109 12.31 -11.41 13.75
N ASP A 110 12.64 -10.42 14.57
CA ASP A 110 13.27 -10.62 15.88
C ASP A 110 12.37 -11.42 16.83
N THR A 111 11.07 -11.13 16.82
CA THR A 111 10.08 -11.86 17.62
C THR A 111 9.97 -13.31 17.19
N LEU A 112 9.82 -13.58 15.89
CA LEU A 112 9.72 -14.93 15.34
C LEU A 112 11.03 -15.70 15.54
N SER A 113 12.18 -15.07 15.31
CA SER A 113 13.49 -15.68 15.50
C SER A 113 13.73 -16.08 16.94
N LYS A 114 13.37 -15.23 17.90
CA LYS A 114 13.52 -15.50 19.33
C LYS A 114 12.58 -16.62 19.79
N GLN A 115 11.31 -16.58 19.38
CA GLN A 115 10.28 -17.50 19.86
C GLN A 115 10.37 -18.89 19.21
N LEU A 116 10.80 -18.94 17.95
CA LEU A 116 10.92 -20.18 17.18
C LEU A 116 12.37 -20.71 17.12
N GLY A 117 13.29 -20.08 17.84
CA GLY A 117 14.69 -20.51 17.95
C GLY A 117 15.42 -20.52 16.60
N LEU A 118 15.19 -19.50 15.76
CA LEU A 118 15.84 -19.43 14.46
C LEU A 118 17.32 -19.08 14.60
N ASN A 119 18.16 -19.77 13.83
CA ASN A 119 19.56 -19.39 13.70
C ASN A 119 19.70 -18.12 12.83
N LYS A 120 20.90 -17.54 12.81
CA LYS A 120 21.18 -16.29 12.08
C LYS A 120 20.83 -16.38 10.59
N HIS A 121 21.20 -17.48 9.93
CA HIS A 121 20.91 -17.69 8.51
C HIS A 121 19.40 -17.75 8.23
N LYS A 122 18.63 -18.46 9.05
CA LYS A 122 17.16 -18.53 8.91
C LYS A 122 16.50 -17.18 9.24
N SER A 123 17.04 -16.43 10.19
CA SER A 123 16.55 -15.08 10.53
C SER A 123 16.75 -14.10 9.36
N GLU A 124 17.90 -14.19 8.69
CA GLU A 124 18.19 -13.37 7.50
C GLU A 124 17.31 -13.76 6.32
N ALA A 125 17.09 -15.06 6.09
CA ALA A 125 16.15 -15.54 5.07
C ALA A 125 14.70 -15.09 5.36
N LEU A 126 14.29 -15.10 6.63
CA LEU A 126 12.98 -14.61 7.07
C LEU A 126 12.86 -13.09 6.84
N TYR A 127 13.91 -12.32 7.12
CA TYR A 127 13.93 -10.88 6.86
C TYR A 127 13.75 -10.57 5.37
N ASN A 128 14.40 -11.34 4.49
CA ASN A 128 14.25 -11.19 3.04
C ASN A 128 12.83 -11.55 2.60
N LEU A 129 12.26 -12.65 3.11
CA LEU A 129 10.88 -13.04 2.83
C LEU A 129 9.90 -11.92 3.19
N ILE A 130 9.94 -11.43 4.42
CA ILE A 130 9.05 -10.36 4.89
C ILE A 130 9.31 -9.06 4.11
N SER A 131 10.55 -8.82 3.69
CA SER A 131 10.88 -7.68 2.85
C SER A 131 10.14 -7.71 1.50
N ASP A 132 10.08 -8.88 0.87
CA ASP A 132 9.40 -9.09 -0.40
C ASP A 132 7.87 -8.97 -0.28
N LEU A 133 7.29 -9.36 0.86
CA LEU A 133 5.85 -9.22 1.13
C LEU A 133 5.39 -7.75 1.09
N GLY A 134 6.21 -6.84 1.64
CA GLY A 134 5.94 -5.40 1.61
C GLY A 134 6.19 -4.74 0.26
N ILE A 135 7.08 -5.28 -0.58
CA ILE A 135 7.50 -4.68 -1.86
C ILE A 135 6.58 -5.09 -3.03
N SER A 136 5.85 -6.20 -2.91
CA SER A 136 4.95 -6.66 -3.99
C SER A 136 3.82 -5.67 -4.35
N ALA A 137 3.65 -4.58 -3.61
CA ALA A 137 2.77 -3.46 -3.96
C ALA A 137 3.28 -2.57 -5.11
N CYS A 138 4.59 -2.62 -5.45
CA CYS A 138 5.21 -1.65 -6.36
C CYS A 138 5.53 -2.20 -7.76
N HIS A 139 5.31 -3.49 -8.04
CA HIS A 139 5.78 -4.14 -9.28
C HIS A 139 4.69 -4.56 -10.28
N GLN A 140 3.41 -4.22 -10.07
CA GLN A 140 2.33 -4.49 -11.05
C GLN A 140 1.93 -3.27 -11.89
N ALA A 141 2.89 -2.40 -12.23
CA ALA A 141 2.71 -1.35 -13.23
C ALA A 141 3.92 -1.32 -14.16
N GLY A 142 4.03 -2.34 -15.01
CA GLY A 142 4.97 -2.42 -16.13
C GLY A 142 4.22 -2.68 -17.43
#